data_AF-A0A7X6WLL5-F1
#
_entry.id   AF-A0A7X6WLL5-F1
#
_cell.length_a   1.000
_cell.length_b   1.000
_cell.length_c   1.000
_cell.angle_alpha   90.00
_cell.angle_beta   90.00
_cell.angle_gamma   90.00
#
_symmetry.space_group_name_H-M   'P 1'
#
loop_
_entity.id
_entity.type
_entity.pdbx_description
1 polymer ?
#
loop_
_entity_poly.entity_id
_entity_poly.type
_entity_poly.pdbx_seq_one_letter_code
_entity_poly.pdbx_strand_id
1 'polypeptide(L)' 'MASVIDAEKKVYITGNEAAAWAALAAGAEIMFGYPITPQNEIMHYWTRLAPKYNRKFLQTEDEISAGFTTCGA' A
#
# COMPACT_ATOMS: atom_id res chain seq x y z
N MET A 1 8.31 -12.53 11.51
CA MET A 1 7.34 -11.89 10.60
C MET A 1 6.76 -13.00 9.74
N ALA A 2 5.44 -13.24 9.77
CA ALA A 2 4.85 -14.24 8.89
C ALA A 2 5.07 -13.81 7.44
N SER A 3 5.46 -14.74 6.56
CA SER A 3 5.56 -14.43 5.14
C SER A 3 4.19 -14.03 4.62
N VAL A 4 4.10 -12.93 3.89
CA VAL A 4 2.85 -12.56 3.18
C VAL A 4 2.74 -13.26 1.82
N ILE A 5 3.80 -13.93 1.39
CA ILE A 5 3.88 -14.72 0.15
C ILE A 5 4.48 -16.08 0.53
N ASP A 6 3.64 -17.09 0.68
CA ASP A 6 4.04 -18.39 1.26
C ASP A 6 4.57 -19.39 0.23
N ALA A 7 4.30 -19.18 -1.05
CA ALA A 7 4.71 -20.09 -2.12
C ALA A 7 4.87 -19.37 -3.46
N GLU A 8 5.68 -19.94 -4.35
CA GLU A 8 5.80 -19.49 -5.72
C GLU A 8 4.48 -19.73 -6.46
N LYS A 9 3.78 -18.64 -6.80
CA LYS A 9 2.50 -18.68 -7.53
C LYS A 9 2.52 -17.67 -8.67
N LYS A 10 2.22 -18.14 -9.88
CA LYS A 10 1.98 -17.27 -11.03
C LYS A 10 0.60 -16.62 -10.91
N VAL A 11 0.56 -15.30 -11.01
CA VAL A 11 -0.66 -14.49 -10.93
C VAL A 11 -0.67 -13.47 -12.07
N TYR A 12 -1.86 -13.11 -12.53
CA TYR A 12 -2.07 -11.98 -13.43
C TYR A 12 -2.56 -10.80 -12.61
N ILE A 13 -1.72 -9.79 -12.46
CA ILE A 13 -1.99 -8.58 -11.65
C ILE A 13 -1.48 -7.34 -12.37
N THR A 14 -2.02 -6.18 -12.00
CA THR A 14 -1.53 -4.88 -12.52
C THR A 14 -0.23 -4.46 -11.82
N GLY A 15 0.47 -3.46 -12.38
CA GLY A 15 1.66 -2.90 -11.74
C GLY A 15 1.36 -2.25 -10.39
N ASN A 16 0.23 -1.54 -10.27
CA ASN A 16 -0.20 -0.93 -9.00
C ASN A 16 -0.49 -1.99 -7.93
N GLU A 17 -1.13 -3.10 -8.31
CA GLU A 17 -1.37 -4.23 -7.41
C GLU A 17 -0.05 -4.86 -6.96
N ALA A 18 0.87 -5.09 -7.90
CA ALA A 18 2.19 -5.66 -7.60
C ALA A 18 2.97 -4.78 -6.62
N ALA A 19 2.95 -3.45 -6.78
CA ALA A 19 3.61 -2.52 -5.88
C ALA A 19 3.02 -2.55 -4.46
N ALA A 20 1.69 -2.63 -4.33
CA ALA A 20 1.04 -2.74 -3.02
C ALA A 20 1.43 -4.03 -2.27
N TRP A 21 1.45 -5.17 -2.98
CA TRP A 21 1.93 -6.44 -2.42
C TRP A 21 3.41 -6.39 -2.05
N ALA A 22 4.25 -5.78 -2.89
CA ALA A 22 5.68 -5.64 -2.62
C ALA A 22 5.94 -4.77 -1.39
N ALA A 23 5.23 -3.64 -1.24
CA ALA A 23 5.35 -2.77 -0.06
C ALA A 23 4.96 -3.52 1.23
N LEU A 24 3.86 -4.28 1.19
CA LEU A 24 3.44 -5.12 2.30
C LEU A 24 4.48 -6.19 2.65
N ALA A 25 5.05 -6.85 1.63
CA ALA A 25 6.08 -7.87 1.78
C ALA A 25 7.41 -7.32 2.32
N ALA A 26 7.75 -6.08 1.96
CA ALA A 26 8.88 -5.34 2.51
C ALA A 26 8.67 -4.90 3.97
N GLY A 27 7.45 -5.05 4.51
CA GLY A 27 7.13 -4.73 5.90
C GLY A 27 6.59 -3.32 6.12
N ALA A 28 6.13 -2.62 5.08
CA ALA A 28 5.47 -1.33 5.25
C ALA A 28 4.28 -1.43 6.21
N GLU A 29 4.19 -0.48 7.15
CA GLU A 29 3.22 -0.51 8.25
C GLU A 29 1.98 0.36 8.00
N ILE A 30 2.16 1.44 7.25
CA ILE A 30 1.14 2.44 6.93
C ILE A 30 1.36 2.99 5.52
N MET A 31 0.28 3.34 4.84
CA MET A 31 0.33 4.13 3.60
C MET A 31 -0.39 5.46 3.85
N PHE A 32 0.26 6.54 3.41
CA PHE A 32 -0.30 7.88 3.32
C PHE A 32 -0.53 8.20 1.85
N GLY A 33 -1.66 8.80 1.51
CA GLY A 33 -1.90 9.14 0.12
C GLY A 33 -3.09 10.05 -0.10
N TYR A 34 -3.00 10.83 -1.17
CA TYR A 34 -4.08 11.65 -1.69
C TYR A 34 -4.53 11.08 -3.05
N PRO A 35 -5.85 10.93 -3.30
CA PRO A 35 -6.32 10.37 -4.57
C PRO A 35 -6.01 11.28 -5.77
N ILE A 36 -5.11 10.82 -6.65
CA ILE A 36 -4.84 11.39 -7.97
C ILE A 36 -4.86 10.31 -9.08
N THR A 37 -5.45 10.62 -10.23
CA THR A 37 -5.37 9.73 -11.40
C THR A 37 -4.00 9.85 -12.07
N PRO A 38 -3.37 8.73 -12.52
CA PRO A 38 -3.84 7.34 -12.52
C PRO A 38 -3.44 6.51 -11.27
N GLN A 39 -2.78 7.10 -10.28
CA GLN A 39 -2.21 6.38 -9.13
C GLN A 39 -3.25 5.86 -8.11
N ASN A 40 -4.50 6.31 -8.17
CA ASN A 40 -5.60 5.90 -7.27
C ASN A 40 -5.69 4.39 -6.99
N GLU A 41 -5.40 3.55 -7.98
CA GLU A 41 -5.53 2.10 -7.85
C GLU A 41 -4.62 1.52 -6.75
N ILE A 42 -3.40 2.04 -6.56
CA ILE A 42 -2.50 1.50 -5.53
C ILE A 42 -3.07 1.67 -4.12
N MET A 43 -3.73 2.81 -3.87
CA MET A 43 -4.42 3.09 -2.61
C MET A 43 -5.63 2.15 -2.44
N HIS A 44 -6.37 1.86 -3.52
CA HIS A 44 -7.46 0.88 -3.47
C HIS A 44 -6.97 -0.53 -3.14
N TYR A 45 -5.81 -0.95 -3.65
CA TYR A 45 -5.22 -2.24 -3.28
C TYR A 45 -4.74 -2.24 -1.83
N TRP A 46 -4.03 -1.20 -1.39
CA TRP A 46 -3.56 -1.10 -0.01
C TRP A 46 -4.70 -1.11 1.00
N THR A 47 -5.77 -0.35 0.78
CA THR A 47 -6.93 -0.31 1.69
C THR A 47 -7.64 -1.66 1.84
N ARG A 48 -7.56 -2.54 0.83
CA ARG A 48 -8.06 -3.92 0.90
C ARG A 48 -7.11 -4.86 1.64
N LEU A 49 -5.80 -4.63 1.55
CA LEU A 49 -4.77 -5.44 2.21
C LEU A 49 -4.63 -5.06 3.68
N ALA A 50 -4.62 -3.75 3.98
CA ALA A 50 -4.29 -3.21 5.28
C ALA A 50 -5.06 -3.85 6.47
N PRO A 51 -6.40 -3.98 6.45
CA PRO A 51 -7.12 -4.61 7.55
C PRO A 51 -6.80 -6.10 7.71
N LYS A 52 -6.41 -6.81 6.65
CA LYS A 52 -6.05 -8.24 6.69
C LYS A 52 -4.71 -8.50 7.36
N TYR A 53 -3.80 -7.53 7.30
CA TYR A 53 -2.44 -7.65 7.80
C TYR A 53 -2.14 -6.68 8.94
N ASN A 54 -3.18 -6.14 9.58
CA ASN A 54 -3.08 -5.17 10.67
C ASN A 54 -2.16 -3.98 10.32
N ARG A 55 -2.34 -3.44 9.11
CA ARG A 55 -1.67 -2.23 8.61
C ARG A 55 -2.63 -1.06 8.66
N LYS A 56 -2.07 0.14 8.61
CA LYS A 56 -2.83 1.38 8.66
C LYS A 56 -2.91 2.03 7.28
N PHE A 57 -3.87 2.91 7.12
CA PHE A 57 -4.00 3.76 5.95
C PHE A 57 -4.55 5.11 6.40
N LEU A 58 -3.97 6.19 5.88
CA LEU A 58 -4.49 7.54 6.07
C LEU A 58 -4.59 8.20 4.70
N GLN A 59 -5.83 8.52 4.31
CA GLN A 59 -6.05 9.42 3.20
C GLN A 59 -5.79 10.86 3.68
N THR A 60 -4.79 11.50 3.12
CA THR A 60 -4.44 12.89 3.43
C THR A 60 -5.27 13.85 2.59
N GLU A 61 -5.19 15.14 2.91
CA GLU A 61 -5.88 16.22 2.21
C GLU A 61 -5.22 16.62 0.88
N ASP A 62 -3.90 16.44 0.77
CA ASP A 62 -3.10 16.70 -0.44
C ASP A 62 -1.82 15.84 -0.45
N GLU A 63 -1.04 15.95 -1.53
CA GLU A 63 0.23 15.24 -1.71
C GLU A 63 1.34 15.74 -0.79
N ILE A 64 1.31 16.99 -0.35
CA ILE A 64 2.32 17.58 0.55
C ILE A 64 2.19 16.96 1.95
N SER A 65 0.96 16.90 2.46
CA SER A 65 0.60 16.23 3.70
C SER A 65 0.91 14.73 3.66
N ALA A 66 0.64 14.05 2.52
CA ALA A 66 1.06 12.66 2.32
C ALA A 66 2.58 12.49 2.49
N GLY A 67 3.36 13.37 1.86
CA GLY A 67 4.82 13.35 1.92
C GLY A 67 5.37 13.60 3.32
N PHE A 68 4.93 14.68 3.99
CA PHE A 68 5.41 14.99 5.34
C PHE A 68 4.98 13.95 6.38
N THR A 69 3.77 13.40 6.27
CA THR A 69 3.34 12.32 7.18
C THR A 69 4.18 11.06 6.97
N THR A 70 4.58 10.76 5.73
CA THR A 70 5.50 9.65 5.42
C THR A 70 6.86 9.85 6.07
N CYS A 71 7.41 11.07 6.08
CA CYS A 71 8.71 11.34 6.72
C CYS A 71 8.67 11.29 8.25
N GLY A 72 7.50 11.51 8.86
CA GLY A 72 7.34 11.52 10.33
C GLY A 72 6.96 10.18 10.94
N ALA A 73 6.56 9.20 10.13
CA ALA A 73 6.18 7.85 10.55
C ALA A 73 7.41 6.97 10.79
#